data_AF-A0A966WVP8-F1
#
_entry.id   AF-A0A966WVP8-F1
#
_cell.length_a   1.000
_cell.length_b   1.000
_cell.length_c   1.000
_cell.angle_alpha   90.00
_cell.angle_beta   90.00
_cell.angle_gamma   90.00
#
_symmetry.space_group_name_H-M   'P 1'
#
loop_
_entity.id
_entity.type
_entity.pdbx_description
1 polymer ?
#
loop_
_entity_poly.entity_id
_entity_poly.type
_entity_poly.pdbx_seq_one_letter_code
_entity_poly.pdbx_strand_id
1 'polypeptide(L)'
;MPIGTPSVPYRLPGSQYERWVDIYTRLGVERILFLGSEVNDAIANSLVAQMLYLDSEDNSKPIYLYINSPGGSVTAGLAIYDTIQYVKSEVVTICVGLAASMGAFLLGAGTKGKRLALPHSRIMIHQPLGGTSQRQ
;
A
#
# COMPACT_ATOMS: atom_id res chain seq x y z
N MET A 1 -5.51 -10.28 24.53
CA MET A 1 -5.72 -8.88 24.08
C MET A 1 -5.06 -8.73 22.73
N PRO A 2 -5.67 -8.08 21.73
CA PRO A 2 -4.89 -7.61 20.59
C PRO A 2 -3.90 -6.59 21.13
N ILE A 3 -2.61 -6.78 20.87
CA ILE A 3 -1.59 -5.76 21.12
C ILE A 3 -1.99 -4.58 20.22
N GLY A 4 -2.36 -3.44 20.83
CA GLY A 4 -2.68 -2.23 20.08
C GLY A 4 -1.51 -1.81 19.19
N THR A 5 -1.77 -1.01 18.16
CA THR A 5 -0.72 -0.50 17.28
C THR A 5 0.33 0.26 18.12
N PRO A 6 1.62 -0.12 18.09
CA PRO A 6 2.64 0.56 18.87
C PRO A 6 2.73 2.05 18.51
N SER A 7 2.91 2.89 19.52
CA SER A 7 3.13 4.33 19.35
C SER A 7 4.61 4.66 19.47
N VAL A 8 5.08 5.63 18.69
CA VAL A 8 6.45 6.12 18.68
C VAL A 8 6.49 7.65 18.77
N PRO A 9 7.54 8.24 19.38
CA PRO A 9 7.70 9.69 19.41
C PRO A 9 8.00 10.22 18.00
N TYR A 10 7.29 11.28 17.60
CA TYR A 10 7.50 12.01 16.36
C TYR A 10 7.48 13.52 16.62
N ARG A 11 8.49 14.22 16.11
CA ARG A 11 8.58 15.68 16.19
C ARG A 11 8.20 16.28 14.84
N LEU A 12 7.11 17.04 14.83
CA LEU A 12 6.69 17.78 13.64
C LEU A 12 7.76 18.80 13.22
N PRO A 13 8.01 19.01 11.93
CA PRO A 13 8.91 20.05 11.45
C PRO A 13 8.54 21.42 12.05
N GLY A 14 9.51 22.09 12.69
CA GLY A 14 9.28 23.38 13.35
C GLY A 14 8.61 23.33 14.73
N SER A 15 8.27 22.15 15.25
CA SER A 15 7.75 22.01 16.61
C SER A 15 8.85 21.74 17.63
N GLN A 16 8.74 22.35 18.81
CA GLN A 16 9.59 22.03 19.97
C GLN A 16 9.09 20.82 20.77
N TYR A 17 7.88 20.35 20.49
CA TYR A 17 7.24 19.27 21.23
C TYR A 17 7.18 17.98 20.42
N GLU A 18 7.38 16.86 21.10
CA GLU A 18 7.17 15.52 20.53
C GLU A 18 5.71 15.11 20.71
N ARG A 19 5.15 14.50 19.67
CA ARG A 19 3.84 13.84 19.71
C ARG A 19 4.03 12.35 19.57
N TRP A 20 3.26 11.58 20.32
CA TRP A 20 3.19 10.13 20.14
C TRP A 20 2.20 9.84 19.02
N VAL A 21 2.67 9.18 17.97
CA VAL A 21 1.87 8.77 16.81
C VAL A 21 1.99 7.26 16.63
N ASP A 22 1.04 6.64 15.95
CA ASP A 22 1.16 5.22 15.62
C ASP A 22 2.32 4.99 14.64
N ILE A 23 2.89 3.78 14.68
CA ILE A 23 4.05 3.42 13.87
C ILE A 23 3.79 3.56 12.36
N TYR A 24 2.57 3.32 11.88
CA TYR A 24 2.25 3.43 10.45
C TYR A 24 2.22 4.90 10.02
N THR A 25 1.64 5.79 10.81
CA THR A 25 1.71 7.23 10.58
C THR A 25 3.17 7.71 10.54
N ARG A 26 4.02 7.22 11.45
CA ARG A 26 5.44 7.59 11.43
C ARG A 26 6.14 7.13 10.15
N LEU A 27 5.87 5.92 9.69
CA LEU A 27 6.42 5.36 8.45
C LEU A 27 5.85 6.04 7.20
N GLY A 28 4.58 6.47 7.23
CA GLY A 28 3.93 7.22 6.17
C GLY A 28 4.62 8.55 5.87
N VAL A 29 5.11 9.25 6.92
CA VAL A 29 5.96 10.44 6.76
C VAL A 29 7.27 10.12 6.02
N GLU A 30 7.82 8.92 6.22
CA GLU A 30 8.99 8.43 5.47
C GLU A 30 8.62 7.85 4.09
N ARG A 31 7.39 8.10 3.61
CA ARG A 31 6.86 7.64 2.31
C ARG A 31 6.76 6.12 2.19
N ILE A 32 6.58 5.43 3.33
CA ILE A 32 6.41 3.98 3.40
C ILE A 32 4.95 3.66 3.68
N LEU A 33 4.31 2.98 2.73
CA LEU A 33 2.91 2.55 2.78
C LEU A 33 2.82 1.02 2.85
N PHE A 34 1.74 0.52 3.44
CA PHE A 34 1.51 -0.93 3.59
C PHE A 34 0.16 -1.35 3.00
N LEU A 35 0.19 -2.36 2.15
CA LEU A 35 -0.95 -3.20 1.77
C LEU A 35 -0.78 -4.56 2.48
N GLY A 36 -1.21 -4.62 3.74
CA GLY A 36 -1.01 -5.79 4.62
C GLY A 36 -2.24 -6.67 4.83
N SER A 37 -3.31 -6.46 4.06
CA SER A 37 -4.60 -7.12 4.22
C SER A 37 -5.25 -7.44 2.87
N GLU A 38 -6.46 -8.00 2.92
CA GLU A 38 -7.32 -8.09 1.74
C GLU A 38 -7.55 -6.70 1.12
N VAL A 39 -7.59 -6.65 -0.21
CA VAL A 39 -7.89 -5.46 -1.00
C VAL A 39 -9.40 -5.22 -1.00
N ASN A 40 -9.83 -4.10 -0.42
CA ASN A 40 -11.22 -3.64 -0.41
C ASN A 40 -11.26 -2.12 -0.58
N ASP A 41 -12.47 -1.55 -0.71
CA ASP A 41 -12.66 -0.13 -0.99
C ASP A 41 -12.05 0.78 0.09
N ALA A 42 -12.10 0.37 1.36
CA ALA A 42 -11.54 1.17 2.46
C ALA A 42 -10.00 1.25 2.37
N ILE A 43 -9.33 0.12 2.14
CA ILE A 43 -7.88 0.06 1.96
C ILE A 43 -7.46 0.79 0.68
N ALA A 44 -8.20 0.59 -0.41
CA ALA A 44 -7.93 1.26 -1.67
C ALA A 44 -8.01 2.78 -1.52
N ASN A 45 -9.11 3.31 -0.98
CA ASN A 45 -9.27 4.75 -0.76
C ASN A 45 -8.17 5.34 0.15
N SER A 46 -7.79 4.60 1.20
CA SER A 46 -6.70 5.02 2.08
C SER A 46 -5.34 5.09 1.36
N LEU A 47 -5.00 4.08 0.56
CA LEU A 47 -3.75 4.06 -0.21
C LEU A 47 -3.74 5.12 -1.31
N VAL A 48 -4.87 5.32 -2.01
CA VAL A 48 -5.01 6.37 -3.03
C VAL A 48 -4.79 7.74 -2.40
N ALA A 49 -5.46 8.05 -1.28
CA ALA A 49 -5.30 9.33 -0.59
C ALA A 49 -3.85 9.57 -0.15
N GLN A 50 -3.18 8.55 0.42
CA GLN A 50 -1.79 8.66 0.84
C GLN A 50 -0.83 8.87 -0.34
N MET A 51 -1.00 8.13 -1.44
CA MET A 51 -0.17 8.31 -2.64
C MET A 51 -0.31 9.70 -3.24
N LEU A 52 -1.54 10.21 -3.37
CA LEU A 52 -1.79 11.57 -3.87
C LEU A 52 -1.17 12.63 -2.96
N TYR A 53 -1.29 12.47 -1.63
CA TYR A 53 -0.67 13.38 -0.68
C TYR A 53 0.85 13.38 -0.80
N LEU A 54 1.49 12.20 -0.80
CA LEU A 54 2.93 12.05 -0.92
C LEU A 54 3.47 12.61 -2.25
N ASP A 55 2.74 12.43 -3.35
CA ASP A 55 3.09 12.99 -4.64
C ASP A 55 3.01 14.53 -4.65
N SER A 56 2.01 15.09 -3.95
CA SER A 56 1.85 16.55 -3.82
C SER A 56 2.92 17.21 -2.94
N GLU A 57 3.40 16.50 -1.91
CA GLU A 57 4.48 16.97 -1.03
C GLU A 57 5.82 17.06 -1.75
N ASP A 58 6.22 15.98 -2.44
CA ASP A 58 7.47 15.93 -3.19
C ASP A 58 7.44 14.77 -4.20
N ASN A 59 7.14 15.09 -5.46
CA ASN A 59 7.08 14.09 -6.53
C ASN A 59 8.45 13.62 -7.05
N SER A 60 9.55 14.20 -6.59
CA SER A 60 10.89 13.74 -6.96
C SER A 60 11.33 12.52 -6.14
N LYS A 61 10.66 12.25 -5.02
CA LYS A 61 11.00 11.17 -4.10
C LYS A 61 10.13 9.93 -4.33
N PRO A 62 10.71 8.72 -4.24
CA PRO A 62 9.94 7.49 -4.40
C PRO A 62 8.93 7.29 -3.26
N ILE A 63 7.88 6.55 -3.55
CA ILE A 63 6.92 6.00 -2.56
C ILE A 63 7.19 4.51 -2.46
N TYR A 64 7.35 3.98 -1.24
CA TYR A 64 7.59 2.56 -1.00
C TYR A 64 6.30 1.87 -0.57
N LEU A 65 5.77 0.98 -1.40
CA LEU A 65 4.59 0.18 -1.12
C LEU A 65 4.98 -1.26 -0.77
N TYR A 66 4.87 -1.59 0.51
CA TYR A 66 5.06 -2.95 1.02
C TYR A 66 3.77 -3.75 0.89
N ILE A 67 3.85 -4.92 0.26
CA ILE A 67 2.69 -5.76 -0.09
C ILE A 67 2.80 -7.11 0.62
N ASN A 68 1.82 -7.37 1.49
CA ASN A 68 1.51 -8.67 2.08
C ASN A 68 0.00 -8.89 2.00
N SER A 69 -0.50 -9.31 0.84
CA SER A 69 -1.93 -9.38 0.57
C SER A 69 -2.32 -10.67 -0.16
N PRO A 70 -3.43 -11.31 0.26
CA PRO A 70 -4.02 -12.43 -0.48
C PRO A 70 -4.76 -11.99 -1.76
N GLY A 71 -4.85 -10.69 -2.04
CA GLY A 71 -5.70 -10.13 -3.09
C GLY A 71 -7.01 -9.59 -2.52
N GLY A 72 -8.07 -9.55 -3.34
CA GLY A 72 -9.37 -9.04 -2.94
C GLY A 72 -10.15 -8.47 -4.14
N SER A 73 -10.93 -7.43 -3.90
CA SER A 73 -11.75 -6.77 -4.92
C SER A 73 -10.92 -6.26 -6.09
N VAL A 74 -11.32 -6.67 -7.30
CA VAL A 74 -10.66 -6.25 -8.55
C VAL A 74 -10.81 -4.75 -8.77
N THR A 75 -12.00 -4.19 -8.57
CA THR A 75 -12.26 -2.75 -8.78
C THR A 75 -11.50 -1.88 -7.79
N ALA A 76 -11.46 -2.29 -6.52
CA ALA A 76 -10.68 -1.60 -5.49
C ALA A 76 -9.18 -1.66 -5.82
N GLY A 77 -8.68 -2.82 -6.27
CA GLY A 77 -7.29 -2.96 -6.70
C GLY A 77 -6.97 -2.14 -7.96
N LEU A 78 -7.90 -2.00 -8.91
CA LEU A 78 -7.71 -1.16 -10.08
C LEU A 78 -7.61 0.33 -9.72
N ALA A 79 -8.34 0.81 -8.70
CA ALA A 79 -8.18 2.18 -8.22
C ALA A 79 -6.76 2.45 -7.68
N ILE A 80 -6.18 1.49 -6.96
CA ILE A 80 -4.79 1.56 -6.49
C ILE A 80 -3.84 1.53 -7.70
N TYR A 81 -4.06 0.61 -8.63
CA TYR A 81 -3.25 0.48 -9.85
C TYR A 81 -3.21 1.77 -10.65
N ASP A 82 -4.36 2.35 -10.99
CA ASP A 82 -4.44 3.58 -11.77
C ASP A 82 -3.76 4.74 -11.03
N THR A 83 -3.84 4.76 -9.70
CA THR A 83 -3.15 5.78 -8.89
C THR A 83 -1.63 5.58 -8.91
N ILE A 84 -1.13 4.34 -8.85
CA ILE A 84 0.30 4.03 -9.01
C ILE A 84 0.81 4.56 -10.37
N GLN A 85 0.00 4.43 -11.42
CA GLN A 85 0.35 4.93 -12.75
C GLN A 85 0.19 6.45 -12.91
N TYR A 86 -0.69 7.06 -12.13
CA TYR A 86 -1.04 8.48 -12.22
C TYR A 86 -0.05 9.39 -11.49
N VAL A 87 0.41 8.99 -10.30
CA VAL A 87 1.35 9.79 -9.52
C VAL A 87 2.69 9.94 -10.26
N LYS A 88 3.33 11.09 -10.12
CA LYS A 88 4.63 11.36 -10.77
C LYS A 88 5.79 10.70 -10.02
N SER A 89 5.64 10.54 -8.72
CA SER A 89 6.55 9.81 -7.84
C SER A 89 6.70 8.37 -8.33
N GLU A 90 7.93 7.87 -8.38
CA GLU A 90 8.14 6.45 -8.62
C GLU A 90 7.58 5.62 -7.47
N VAL A 91 6.81 4.57 -7.77
CA VAL A 91 6.25 3.66 -6.76
C VAL A 91 7.06 2.37 -6.75
N VAL A 92 7.82 2.19 -5.67
CA VAL A 92 8.63 0.99 -5.41
C VAL A 92 7.75 -0.04 -4.71
N THR A 93 7.48 -1.17 -5.36
CA THR A 93 6.66 -2.25 -4.79
C THR A 93 7.54 -3.34 -4.22
N ILE A 94 7.23 -3.78 -2.99
CA ILE A 94 8.06 -4.75 -2.25
C ILE A 94 7.16 -5.83 -1.67
N CYS A 95 7.29 -7.06 -2.16
CA CYS A 95 6.56 -8.19 -1.60
C CYS A 95 7.23 -8.70 -0.31
N VAL A 96 6.47 -8.69 0.78
CA VAL A 96 6.86 -9.22 2.09
C VAL A 96 5.86 -10.29 2.52
N GLY A 97 6.23 -11.56 2.40
CA GLY A 97 5.33 -12.68 2.71
C GLY A 97 4.54 -13.13 1.48
N LEU A 98 3.34 -12.60 1.26
CA LEU A 98 2.45 -13.02 0.17
C LEU A 98 2.04 -11.85 -0.72
N ALA A 99 2.15 -12.02 -2.04
CA ALA A 99 1.42 -11.22 -3.01
C ALA A 99 0.64 -12.17 -3.91
N ALA A 100 -0.65 -12.35 -3.63
CA ALA A 100 -1.53 -13.22 -4.41
C ALA A 100 -2.61 -12.42 -5.12
N SER A 101 -3.06 -12.89 -6.30
CA SER A 101 -4.19 -12.32 -7.02
C SER A 101 -4.01 -10.80 -7.27
N MET A 102 -4.94 -9.95 -6.83
CA MET A 102 -4.77 -8.49 -6.89
C MET A 102 -3.53 -7.97 -6.16
N GLY A 103 -3.04 -8.65 -5.11
CA GLY A 103 -1.76 -8.32 -4.49
C GLY A 103 -0.57 -8.58 -5.42
N ALA A 104 -0.59 -9.68 -6.19
CA ALA A 104 0.42 -9.98 -7.21
C ALA A 104 0.35 -8.99 -8.38
N PHE A 105 -0.87 -8.63 -8.80
CA PHE A 105 -1.11 -7.63 -9.83
C PHE A 105 -0.52 -6.26 -9.44
N LEU A 106 -0.83 -5.79 -8.23
CA LEU A 106 -0.30 -4.54 -7.70
C LEU A 106 1.21 -4.56 -7.47
N LEU A 107 1.77 -5.70 -7.06
CA LEU A 107 3.22 -5.89 -7.01
C LEU A 107 3.85 -5.65 -8.40
N GLY A 108 3.23 -6.19 -9.45
CA GLY A 108 3.66 -6.00 -10.83
C GLY A 108 3.54 -4.58 -11.37
N ALA A 109 2.67 -3.76 -10.76
CA ALA A 109 2.37 -2.37 -11.17
C ALA A 109 3.43 -1.34 -10.77
N GLY A 110 4.33 -1.69 -9.85
CA GLY A 110 5.41 -0.78 -9.44
C GLY A 110 6.31 -0.35 -10.60
N THR A 111 7.05 0.73 -10.40
CA THR A 111 7.97 1.30 -11.39
C THR A 111 8.92 0.23 -11.95
N LYS A 112 9.09 0.21 -13.28
CA LYS A 112 9.98 -0.74 -13.97
C LYS A 112 11.39 -0.70 -13.37
N GLY A 113 11.90 -1.87 -13.00
CA GLY A 113 13.22 -2.01 -12.34
C GLY A 113 13.21 -1.81 -10.83
N LYS A 114 12.08 -1.41 -10.23
CA LYS A 114 11.92 -1.16 -8.78
C LYS A 114 10.83 -2.02 -8.14
N ARG A 115 10.64 -3.23 -8.66
CA ARG A 115 9.70 -4.23 -8.15
C ARG A 115 10.50 -5.35 -7.48
N LEU A 116 10.32 -5.51 -6.18
CA LEU A 116 11.18 -6.31 -5.32
C LEU A 116 10.37 -7.37 -4.58
N ALA A 117 11.02 -8.46 -4.20
CA ALA A 117 10.47 -9.47 -3.31
C ALA A 117 11.54 -9.93 -2.34
N LEU A 118 11.17 -10.12 -1.07
CA LEU A 118 12.07 -10.74 -0.10
C LEU A 118 12.32 -12.23 -0.43
N PRO A 119 13.42 -12.83 0.04
CA PRO A 119 13.86 -14.17 -0.39
C PRO A 119 12.86 -15.32 -0.21
N HIS A 120 11.93 -15.19 0.74
CA HIS A 120 10.93 -16.21 1.04
C HIS A 120 9.50 -15.78 0.70
N SER A 121 9.34 -14.65 0.00
CA SER A 121 8.04 -14.19 -0.45
C SER A 121 7.45 -15.12 -1.51
N ARG A 122 6.13 -15.27 -1.51
CA ARG A 122 5.38 -16.06 -2.49
C ARG A 122 4.53 -15.14 -3.35
N ILE A 123 4.60 -15.37 -4.65
CA ILE A 123 3.77 -14.66 -5.64
C ILE A 123 2.85 -15.68 -6.29
N MET A 124 1.55 -15.41 -6.29
CA MET A 124 0.55 -16.30 -6.88
C MET A 124 -0.38 -15.50 -7.79
N ILE A 125 -0.51 -15.93 -9.04
CA ILE A 125 -1.44 -15.35 -10.01
C ILE A 125 -2.53 -16.37 -10.33
N HIS A 126 -3.77 -15.88 -10.49
CA HIS A 126 -4.88 -16.68 -10.98
C HIS A 126 -5.90 -15.75 -11.66
N GLN A 127 -6.77 -16.34 -12.48
CA GLN A 127 -7.87 -15.61 -13.12
C GLN A 127 -8.86 -15.02 -12.09
N PRO A 128 -9.53 -13.88 -12.39
CA PRO A 128 -10.52 -13.30 -11.49
C PRO A 128 -11.62 -14.28 -11.11
N LEU A 129 -12.16 -14.11 -9.89
CA LEU A 129 -13.31 -14.85 -9.39
C LEU A 129 -14.49 -13.88 -9.27
N GLY A 130 -15.68 -14.35 -9.62
CA GLY A 130 -16.91 -13.56 -9.51
C GLY A 130 -18.12 -14.46 -9.30
N GLY A 131 -19.14 -13.93 -8.64
CA GLY A 131 -20.43 -14.57 -8.45
C GLY A 131 -21.52 -13.51 -8.38
N THR A 132 -22.65 -13.76 -9.05
CA THR A 132 -23.82 -12.88 -9.01
C THR A 132 -24.76 -13.36 -7.90
N SER A 133 -25.01 -12.54 -6.88
CA SER A 133 -26.10 -12.80 -5.95
C SER A 133 -27.40 -12.26 -6.57
N GLN A 134 -28.32 -13.15 -6.93
CA GLN A 134 -29.70 -12.73 -7.14
C GLN A 134 -30.25 -12.34 -5.78
N ARG A 135 -30.47 -11.04 -5.55
CA ARG A 135 -31.38 -10.61 -4.49
C ARG A 135 -32.76 -11.19 -4.83
N GLN A 136 -33.18 -12.21 -4.10
CA GLN A 136 -34.60 -12.51 -3.90
C GLN A 136 -35.17 -11.53 -2.88
#